data_AF-A0A843W122-F1
#
_entry.id   AF-A0A843W122-F1
#
_cell.length_a   1.000
_cell.length_b   1.000
_cell.length_c   1.000
_cell.angle_alpha   90.00
_cell.angle_beta   90.00
_cell.angle_gamma   90.00
#
_symmetry.space_group_name_H-M   'P 1'
#
loop_
_entity.id
_entity.type
_entity.pdbx_description
1 polymer ?
#
loop_
_entity_poly.entity_id
_entity_poly.type
_entity_poly.pdbx_seq_one_letter_code
_entity_poly.pdbx_strand_id
1 'polypeptide(L)'
;MAAHGVTFRFTNGIYIDQETSTVYFTDSSTRFQRREFILATIAGDKMGRLMRYDPATGELRVLLDELSFPNGVALSRDGRGGDHPLQGSLVLAAHAQGRHSGGVHGLAGLPRWGRS
;
A
#
# COMPACT_ATOMS: atom_id res chain seq x y z
N MET A 1 6.76 -7.96 -14.47
CA MET A 1 5.99 -8.63 -13.38
C MET A 1 4.55 -8.14 -13.41
N ALA A 2 3.60 -8.98 -13.01
CA ALA A 2 2.18 -8.68 -12.99
C ALA A 2 1.51 -9.40 -11.80
N ALA A 3 0.40 -8.86 -11.30
CA ALA A 3 -0.44 -9.50 -10.31
C ALA A 3 -1.85 -9.64 -10.88
N HIS A 4 -2.44 -10.83 -10.79
CA HIS A 4 -3.73 -11.19 -11.42
C HIS A 4 -3.81 -10.79 -12.91
N GLY A 5 -2.71 -10.98 -13.65
CA GLY A 5 -2.61 -10.61 -15.07
C GLY A 5 -2.44 -9.11 -15.35
N VAL A 6 -2.47 -8.24 -14.32
CA VAL A 6 -2.31 -6.79 -14.47
C VAL A 6 -0.86 -6.36 -14.19
N THR A 7 -0.21 -5.80 -15.21
CA THR A 7 1.17 -5.31 -15.14
C THR A 7 1.31 -4.10 -14.22
N PHE A 8 2.42 -4.02 -13.50
CA PHE A 8 2.77 -2.81 -12.75
C PHE A 8 3.19 -1.69 -13.68
N ARG A 9 2.66 -0.48 -13.48
CA ARG A 9 3.01 0.70 -14.30
C ARG A 9 3.59 1.84 -13.48
N PHE A 10 3.25 1.90 -12.20
CA PHE A 10 3.67 2.99 -11.32
C PHE A 10 3.90 2.49 -9.89
N THR A 11 4.89 1.62 -9.70
CA THR A 11 5.36 1.30 -8.36
C THR A 11 5.93 2.54 -7.67
N ASN A 12 5.58 2.80 -6.41
CA ASN A 12 5.94 4.07 -5.75
C ASN A 12 6.56 3.89 -4.36
N GLY A 13 5.77 3.45 -3.39
CA GLY A 13 6.22 3.22 -2.02
C GLY A 13 6.65 1.78 -1.80
N ILE A 14 7.62 1.57 -0.91
CA ILE A 14 8.08 0.25 -0.49
C ILE A 14 8.37 0.25 1.02
N TYR A 15 8.04 -0.86 1.67
CA TYR A 15 8.40 -1.17 3.04
C TYR A 15 8.86 -2.63 3.11
N ILE A 16 9.95 -2.90 3.82
CA ILE A 16 10.46 -4.26 4.03
C ILE A 16 10.40 -4.55 5.52
N ASP A 17 9.60 -5.56 5.87
CA ASP A 17 9.59 -6.09 7.24
C ASP A 17 10.91 -6.80 7.51
N GLN A 18 11.69 -6.27 8.46
CA GLN A 18 13.02 -6.79 8.77
C GLN A 18 12.98 -8.14 9.50
N GLU A 19 11.86 -8.50 10.12
CA GLU A 19 11.72 -9.76 10.85
C GLU A 19 11.37 -10.90 9.88
N THR A 20 10.40 -10.67 9.01
CA THR A 20 9.91 -11.70 8.07
C THR A 20 10.56 -11.63 6.69
N SER A 21 11.30 -10.56 6.39
CA SER A 21 11.76 -10.21 5.03
C SER A 21 10.63 -10.02 4.01
N THR A 22 9.38 -9.90 4.47
CA THR A 22 8.24 -9.64 3.59
C THR A 22 8.33 -8.23 3.01
N VAL A 23 8.11 -8.10 1.70
CA VAL A 23 8.10 -6.83 1.00
C VAL A 23 6.67 -6.37 0.79
N TYR A 24 6.39 -5.13 1.18
CA TYR A 24 5.12 -4.44 0.91
C TYR A 24 5.39 -3.26 0.00
N PHE A 25 4.62 -3.09 -1.06
CA PHE A 25 4.82 -1.97 -1.98
C PHE A 25 3.51 -1.51 -2.61
N THR A 26 3.49 -0.27 -3.08
CA THR A 26 2.33 0.28 -3.79
C THR A 26 2.59 0.33 -5.29
N ASP A 27 1.53 0.07 -6.07
CA ASP A 27 1.43 0.41 -7.49
C ASP A 27 0.38 1.51 -7.60
N SER A 28 0.81 2.76 -7.74
CA SER A 28 -0.05 3.95 -7.65
C SER A 28 -1.08 4.05 -8.78
N SER A 29 -0.82 3.37 -9.90
CA SER A 29 -1.72 3.28 -11.04
C SER A 29 -1.38 2.07 -11.90
N THR A 30 -2.40 1.32 -12.32
CA THR A 30 -2.26 0.29 -13.36
C THR A 30 -2.45 0.82 -14.78
N ARG A 31 -2.74 2.13 -14.92
CA ARG A 31 -3.01 2.80 -16.19
C ARG A 31 -1.89 3.77 -16.58
N PHE A 32 -1.53 4.66 -15.66
CA PHE A 32 -0.54 5.71 -15.89
C PHE A 32 0.86 5.30 -15.46
N GLN A 33 1.89 5.81 -16.13
CA GLN A 33 3.27 5.68 -15.68
C GLN A 33 3.68 6.85 -14.80
N ARG A 34 4.80 6.72 -14.08
CA ARG A 34 5.28 7.75 -13.14
C ARG A 34 5.40 9.15 -13.74
N ARG A 35 5.86 9.28 -14.99
CA ARG A 35 5.98 10.58 -15.68
C ARG A 35 4.63 11.26 -15.93
N GLU A 36 3.54 10.50 -15.84
CA GLU A 36 2.16 10.94 -16.09
C GLU A 36 1.41 11.22 -14.79
N PHE A 37 2.11 11.38 -13.65
CA PHE A 37 1.47 11.52 -12.33
C PHE A 37 0.43 12.64 -12.28
N ILE A 38 0.70 13.79 -12.93
CA ILE A 38 -0.24 14.92 -13.00
C ILE A 38 -1.53 14.49 -13.68
N LEU A 39 -1.44 13.72 -14.77
CA LEU A 39 -2.62 13.21 -15.48
C LEU A 39 -3.39 12.20 -14.63
N ALA A 40 -2.69 11.32 -13.91
CA ALA A 40 -3.32 10.38 -12.98
C ALA A 40 -4.12 11.12 -11.89
N THR A 41 -3.55 12.21 -11.34
CA THR A 41 -4.22 13.05 -10.33
C THR A 41 -5.44 13.78 -10.92
N ILE A 42 -5.29 14.46 -12.07
CA ILE A 42 -6.38 15.20 -12.70
C ILE A 42 -7.52 14.28 -13.14
N ALA A 43 -7.19 13.08 -13.63
CA ALA A 43 -8.18 12.08 -14.01
C ALA A 43 -8.89 11.43 -12.81
N GLY A 44 -8.46 11.72 -11.57
CA GLY A 44 -9.00 11.10 -10.36
C GLY A 44 -8.80 9.58 -10.35
N ASP A 45 -7.63 9.11 -10.77
CA ASP A 45 -7.33 7.68 -10.89
C ASP A 45 -7.49 6.95 -9.55
N LYS A 46 -8.18 5.81 -9.60
CA LYS A 46 -8.43 4.92 -8.46
C LYS A 46 -7.92 3.51 -8.71
N MET A 47 -7.12 3.28 -9.75
CA MET A 47 -6.63 1.95 -10.09
C MET A 47 -5.35 1.56 -9.32
N GLY A 48 -5.12 2.17 -8.16
CA GLY A 48 -3.95 1.91 -7.32
C GLY A 48 -4.09 0.63 -6.49
N ARG A 49 -2.97 0.01 -6.13
CA ARG A 49 -2.92 -1.27 -5.40
C ARG A 49 -1.84 -1.27 -4.31
N LEU A 50 -2.11 -1.99 -3.22
CA LEU A 50 -1.13 -2.39 -2.20
C LEU A 50 -0.79 -3.87 -2.40
N MET A 51 0.50 -4.16 -2.46
CA MET A 51 1.04 -5.48 -2.77
C MET A 51 1.81 -6.05 -1.59
N ARG A 52 1.76 -7.37 -1.42
CA ARG A 52 2.69 -8.16 -0.61
C ARG A 52 3.50 -9.06 -1.52
N TYR A 53 4.80 -9.11 -1.31
CA TYR A 53 5.69 -10.06 -1.94
C TYR A 53 6.52 -10.78 -0.87
N ASP A 54 6.50 -12.11 -0.91
CA ASP A 54 7.36 -12.96 -0.11
C ASP A 54 8.55 -13.42 -0.97
N PRO A 55 9.78 -12.93 -0.72
CA PRO A 55 10.95 -13.32 -1.49
C PRO A 55 11.34 -14.79 -1.35
N ALA A 56 10.98 -15.46 -0.25
CA ALA A 56 11.35 -16.85 0.00
C ALA A 56 10.52 -17.82 -0.85
N THR A 57 9.22 -17.52 -1.03
CA THR A 57 8.31 -18.34 -1.83
C THR A 57 8.10 -17.80 -3.25
N GLY A 58 8.48 -16.55 -3.51
CA GLY A 58 8.16 -15.82 -4.73
C GLY A 58 6.68 -15.42 -4.83
N GLU A 59 5.91 -15.59 -3.76
CA GLU A 59 4.49 -15.32 -3.75
C GLU A 59 4.21 -13.81 -3.81
N LEU A 60 3.36 -13.40 -4.76
CA LEU A 60 2.90 -12.03 -4.94
C LEU A 60 1.38 -11.97 -4.76
N ARG A 61 0.90 -11.14 -3.83
CA ARG A 61 -0.53 -10.94 -3.54
C ARG A 61 -0.92 -9.48 -3.59
N VAL A 62 -2.12 -9.18 -4.11
CA VAL A 62 -2.80 -7.90 -3.88
C VAL A 62 -3.44 -7.96 -2.49
N LEU A 63 -3.14 -7.00 -1.63
CA LEU A 63 -3.78 -6.87 -0.31
C LEU A 63 -5.00 -5.94 -0.37
N LEU A 64 -4.88 -4.85 -1.14
CA LEU A 64 -5.92 -3.85 -1.38
C LEU A 64 -5.80 -3.34 -2.81
N ASP A 65 -6.93 -3.05 -3.43
CA ASP A 65 -7.06 -2.41 -4.73
C ASP A 65 -8.07 -1.25 -4.68
N GLU A 66 -8.39 -0.67 -5.84
CA GLU A 66 -9.27 0.48 -5.98
C GLU A 66 -8.83 1.73 -5.17
N LEU A 67 -7.53 1.84 -4.91
CA LEU A 67 -6.95 2.92 -4.12
C LEU A 67 -6.73 4.19 -4.96
N SER A 68 -7.16 5.33 -4.42
CA SER A 68 -6.81 6.65 -4.97
C SER A 68 -5.34 6.96 -4.72
N PHE A 69 -4.51 6.76 -5.75
CA PHE A 69 -3.11 7.17 -5.82
C PHE A 69 -2.24 6.83 -4.57
N PRO A 70 -2.11 5.54 -4.19
CA PRO A 70 -1.31 5.13 -3.04
C PRO A 70 0.18 5.34 -3.31
N ASN A 71 0.77 6.34 -2.65
CA ASN A 71 2.16 6.74 -2.90
C ASN A 71 3.17 6.12 -1.94
N GLY A 72 2.82 5.99 -0.66
CA GLY A 72 3.70 5.43 0.36
C GLY A 72 3.04 4.29 1.11
N VAL A 73 3.87 3.46 1.74
CA VAL A 73 3.47 2.38 2.64
C VAL A 73 4.41 2.39 3.84
N ALA A 74 3.87 2.18 5.03
CA ALA A 74 4.61 2.04 6.27
C ALA A 74 3.91 1.02 7.17
N LEU A 75 4.67 0.38 8.07
CA LEU A 75 4.10 -0.45 9.13
C LEU A 75 3.82 0.43 10.36
N SER A 76 2.55 0.50 10.76
CA SER A 76 2.16 0.95 12.09
C SER A 76 2.31 -0.22 13.05
N ARG A 77 3.13 -0.05 14.10
CA ARG A 77 3.10 -0.97 15.24
C ARG A 77 2.05 -0.46 16.20
N ASP A 78 0.92 -1.15 16.28
CA ASP A 78 -0.05 -0.82 17.31
C ASP A 78 0.57 -1.27 18.64
N GLY A 79 0.83 -0.30 19.52
CA GLY A 79 1.54 -0.50 20.78
C GLY A 79 0.76 -1.40 21.74
N ARG A 80 0.87 -2.71 21.57
CA ARG A 80 0.64 -3.71 22.61
C ARG A 80 1.85 -4.63 22.60
N GLY A 81 2.87 -4.22 23.37
CA GLY A 81 4.02 -5.06 23.67
C GLY A 81 3.54 -6.34 24.34
N GLY A 82 3.62 -7.43 23.59
CA GLY A 82 3.49 -8.80 24.02
C GLY A 82 4.18 -9.64 22.95
N ASP A 83 4.86 -10.70 23.37
CA ASP A 83 5.86 -11.46 22.61
C ASP A 83 5.31 -12.28 21.41
N HIS A 84 4.29 -11.76 20.72
CA HIS A 84 3.72 -12.33 19.51
C HIS A 84 4.21 -11.57 18.28
N PRO A 85 4.95 -12.23 17.37
CA PRO A 85 5.28 -11.64 16.08
C PRO A 85 3.97 -11.39 15.31
N LEU A 86 3.89 -10.27 14.59
CA LEU A 86 2.81 -9.86 13.66
C LEU A 86 1.66 -8.94 14.17
N GLN A 87 1.80 -8.18 15.25
CA GLN A 87 0.77 -7.19 15.68
C GLN A 87 0.93 -5.78 15.10
N GLY A 88 1.28 -5.67 13.81
CA GLY A 88 1.37 -4.39 13.09
C GLY A 88 0.32 -4.25 11.99
N SER A 89 -0.20 -3.05 11.79
CA SER A 89 -1.12 -2.70 10.69
C SER A 89 -0.35 -1.95 9.59
N LEU A 90 -0.56 -2.26 8.31
CA LEU A 90 0.01 -1.47 7.20
C LEU A 90 -0.79 -0.19 7.02
N VAL A 91 -0.09 0.94 7.00
CA VAL A 91 -0.65 2.25 6.72
C VAL A 91 -0.17 2.72 5.36
N LEU A 92 -1.11 3.13 4.53
CA LEU A 92 -0.82 3.81 3.28
C LEU A 92 -0.62 5.29 3.56
N ALA A 93 0.55 5.81 3.19
CA ALA A 93 0.79 7.24 3.20
C ALA A 93 0.27 7.81 1.87
N ALA A 94 -0.88 8.48 1.92
CA ALA A 94 -1.34 9.31 0.82
C ALA A 94 -0.66 10.68 0.91
N HIS A 95 -0.05 11.15 -0.18
CA HIS A 95 0.32 12.56 -0.26
C HIS A 95 -0.89 13.34 -0.74
N ALA A 96 -1.53 14.10 0.16
CA ALA A 96 -2.60 15.03 -0.20
C ALA A 96 -1.98 16.21 -0.97
N GLN A 97 -2.14 16.25 -2.29
CA GLN A 97 -1.80 17.43 -3.09
C GLN A 97 -3.07 18.29 -3.25
N GLY A 98 -3.23 19.33 -2.42
CA GLY A 98 -4.12 20.47 -2.70
C GLY A 98 -5.01 20.99 -1.58
N ARG A 99 -4.61 22.14 -1.01
CA ARG A 99 -5.35 23.17 -0.24
C ARG A 99 -6.35 22.67 0.83
N HIS A 100 -5.83 22.23 1.97
CA HIS A 100 -6.06 22.77 3.31
C HIS A 100 -5.18 21.93 4.25
N SER A 101 -4.37 22.62 5.05
CA SER A 101 -3.45 22.05 6.03
C SER A 101 -4.17 21.20 7.06
N GLY A 102 -3.64 20.00 7.31
CA GLY A 102 -3.80 19.29 8.59
C GLY A 102 -4.44 17.91 8.49
N GLY A 103 -3.64 16.87 8.73
CA GLY A 103 -4.15 15.56 9.15
C GLY A 103 -3.56 14.39 8.38
N VAL A 104 -2.59 13.71 8.98
CA VAL A 104 -2.41 12.28 8.73
C VAL A 104 -3.60 11.59 9.38
N HIS A 105 -4.71 11.48 8.66
CA HIS A 105 -5.82 10.65 9.11
C HIS A 105 -5.43 9.20 8.83
N GLY A 106 -4.97 8.52 9.88
CA GLY A 106 -4.91 7.07 9.89
C GLY A 106 -6.27 6.53 9.47
N LEU A 107 -6.31 5.81 8.34
CA LEU A 107 -7.51 5.11 7.90
C LEU A 107 -7.73 3.93 8.86
N ALA A 108 -8.38 4.23 9.99
CA ALA A 108 -9.03 3.25 10.83
C ALA A 108 -10.20 2.65 10.03
N GLY A 109 -9.93 1.62 9.23
CA GLY A 109 -10.94 1.06 8.35
C GLY A 109 -10.59 -0.26 7.66
N LEU A 110 -9.54 -0.96 8.08
CA LEU A 110 -9.30 -2.31 7.56
C LEU A 110 -10.13 -3.34 8.36
N PRO A 111 -10.76 -4.33 7.69
CA PRO A 111 -11.47 -5.39 8.38
C PRO A 111 -10.50 -6.15 9.29
N ARG A 112 -10.88 -6.25 10.57
CA ARG A 112 -10.21 -7.12 11.54
C ARG A 112 -10.51 -8.56 11.15
N TRP A 113 -9.59 -9.22 10.45
CA TRP A 113 -9.72 -10.65 10.21
C TRP A 113 -9.45 -11.40 11.51
N GLY A 114 -10.48 -12.12 12.00
CA GLY A 114 -10.37 -13.07 13.10
C GLY A 114 -11.52 -12.98 14.11
N ARG A 115 -12.62 -13.70 13.83
CA ARG A 115 -13.42 -14.50 14.79
C ARG A 115 -14.60 -15.17 14.09
N SER A 116 -14.44 -16.43 13.73
CA SER A 116 -15.35 -17.57 13.99
C SER A 116 -14.74 -18.83 13.41
#